data_AF-A0A235I4W4-F1
#
_entry.id   AF-A0A235I4W4-F1
#
_cell.length_a   1.000
_cell.length_b   1.000
_cell.length_c   1.000
_cell.angle_alpha   90.00
_cell.angle_beta   90.00
_cell.angle_gamma   90.00
#
_symmetry.space_group_name_H-M   'P 1'
#
loop_
_entity.id
_entity.type
_entity.pdbx_description
1 polymer ?
#
loop_
_entity_poly.entity_id
_entity_poly.type
_entity_poly.pdbx_seq_one_letter_code
_entity_poly.pdbx_strand_id
1 'polypeptide(L)'
;MNLDIRKSVVRQFYSTELNKLYDLSDSFCNFFPACRIASVQLLTLSTDMAFNCVEIEKIEQDIPQSVVKTYNRHLWYSQYSLSDLYLVKIPVESENSFALLIQGYVDDGWDNSGRFIEIFDKQGDFLGAGRCRYEGVEWLSRQLDGKDFYTPAPPWVGDEPGVQPASEPRWSTEFLLQYAVNIEHKGSVTRYMLPGED
;
A
#
# COMPACT_ATOMS: atom_id res chain seq x y z
N MET A 1 13.59 -9.75 -22.55
CA MET A 1 14.31 -8.50 -22.21
C MET A 1 15.31 -8.81 -21.11
N ASN A 2 16.51 -8.20 -21.10
CA ASN A 2 17.46 -8.35 -19.98
C ASN A 2 16.82 -7.74 -18.70
N LEU A 3 16.99 -8.37 -17.54
CA LEU A 3 16.39 -7.93 -16.27
C LEU A 3 16.79 -6.49 -15.90
N ASP A 4 18.04 -6.09 -16.12
CA ASP A 4 18.51 -4.73 -15.80
C ASP A 4 17.94 -3.68 -16.75
N ILE A 5 17.75 -4.05 -18.02
CA ILE A 5 17.02 -3.23 -18.99
C ILE A 5 15.56 -3.09 -18.55
N ARG A 6 14.91 -4.19 -18.18
CA ARG A 6 13.51 -4.18 -17.71
C ARG A 6 13.35 -3.33 -16.46
N LYS A 7 14.25 -3.47 -15.48
CA LYS A 7 14.30 -2.61 -14.28
C LYS A 7 14.39 -1.13 -14.66
N SER A 8 15.30 -0.78 -15.57
CA SER A 8 15.50 0.62 -15.97
C SER A 8 14.26 1.20 -16.67
N VAL A 9 13.69 0.47 -17.63
CA VAL A 9 12.47 0.87 -18.35
C VAL A 9 11.30 1.08 -17.40
N VAL A 10 11.05 0.10 -16.53
CA VAL A 10 9.89 0.13 -15.64
C VAL A 10 10.03 1.21 -14.57
N ARG A 11 11.22 1.36 -13.97
CA ARG A 11 11.48 2.45 -13.02
C ARG A 11 11.30 3.81 -13.66
N GLN A 12 11.80 4.01 -14.88
CA GLN A 12 11.61 5.26 -15.60
C GLN A 12 10.13 5.56 -15.87
N PHE A 13 9.35 4.55 -16.26
CA PHE A 13 7.91 4.68 -16.43
C PHE A 13 7.23 5.15 -15.14
N TYR A 14 7.42 4.44 -14.02
CA TYR A 14 6.76 4.80 -12.76
C TYR A 14 7.23 6.17 -12.23
N SER A 15 8.52 6.51 -12.34
CA SER A 15 9.00 7.86 -11.99
C SER A 15 8.32 8.94 -12.81
N THR A 16 8.12 8.71 -14.12
CA THR A 16 7.46 9.66 -15.00
C THR A 16 5.98 9.83 -14.64
N GLU A 17 5.26 8.73 -14.42
CA GLU A 17 3.84 8.78 -14.09
C GLU A 17 3.57 9.33 -12.69
N LEU A 18 4.45 9.05 -11.72
CA LEU A 18 4.34 9.63 -10.37
C LEU A 18 4.56 11.14 -10.38
N ASN A 19 5.48 11.66 -11.20
CA ASN A 19 5.65 13.09 -11.35
C ASN A 19 4.40 13.75 -11.95
N LYS A 20 3.79 13.15 -12.98
CA LYS A 20 2.52 13.62 -13.53
C LYS A 20 1.38 13.59 -12.51
N LEU A 21 1.35 12.54 -11.66
CA LEU A 21 0.41 12.49 -10.56
C LEU A 21 0.59 13.71 -9.66
N TYR A 22 1.80 13.99 -9.18
CA TYR A 22 2.07 15.11 -8.27
C TYR A 22 1.76 16.49 -8.83
N ASP A 23 1.79 16.67 -10.15
CA ASP A 23 1.32 17.90 -10.80
C ASP A 23 -0.21 18.10 -10.68
N LEU A 24 -0.98 17.03 -10.45
CA LEU A 24 -2.44 17.01 -10.45
C LEU A 24 -3.06 16.73 -9.07
N SER A 25 -2.45 15.83 -8.30
CA SER A 25 -2.93 15.33 -7.01
C SER A 25 -1.76 14.74 -6.24
N ASP A 26 -1.78 14.87 -4.93
CA ASP A 26 -0.78 14.27 -4.06
C ASP A 26 -1.23 12.91 -3.49
N SER A 27 -2.30 12.32 -4.03
CA SER A 27 -2.86 11.06 -3.56
C SER A 27 -2.68 9.90 -4.54
N PHE A 28 -2.10 8.80 -4.04
CA PHE A 28 -1.95 7.53 -4.76
C PHE A 28 -3.28 6.85 -5.09
N CYS A 29 -4.39 7.25 -4.46
CA CYS A 29 -5.72 6.78 -4.86
C CYS A 29 -6.04 7.12 -6.33
N ASN A 30 -5.44 8.19 -6.86
CA ASN A 30 -5.62 8.66 -8.23
C ASN A 30 -4.59 8.07 -9.21
N PHE A 31 -3.65 7.24 -8.74
CA PHE A 31 -2.65 6.61 -9.60
C PHE A 31 -3.25 5.40 -10.34
N PHE A 32 -3.58 5.58 -11.62
CA PHE A 32 -4.18 4.54 -12.48
C PHE A 32 -5.31 3.74 -11.80
N PRO A 33 -6.41 4.39 -11.38
CA PRO A 33 -7.49 3.74 -10.62
C PRO A 33 -8.14 2.58 -11.40
N ALA A 34 -8.18 2.65 -12.74
CA ALA A 34 -8.69 1.57 -13.59
C ALA A 34 -7.78 0.35 -13.66
N CYS A 35 -6.51 0.47 -13.25
CA CYS A 35 -5.53 -0.62 -13.17
C CYS A 35 -5.36 -1.16 -11.75
N ARG A 36 -6.09 -0.61 -10.77
CA ARG A 36 -6.07 -1.08 -9.39
C ARG A 36 -6.68 -2.45 -9.29
N ILE A 37 -6.00 -3.33 -8.57
CA ILE A 37 -6.41 -4.72 -8.36
C ILE A 37 -6.63 -5.05 -6.90
N ALA A 38 -6.15 -4.20 -5.99
CA ALA A 38 -6.49 -4.22 -4.57
C ALA A 38 -6.12 -2.90 -3.91
N SER A 39 -6.75 -2.61 -2.78
CA SER A 39 -6.41 -1.48 -1.94
C SER A 39 -6.80 -1.63 -0.49
N VAL A 40 -6.13 -0.85 0.35
CA VAL A 40 -6.55 -0.49 1.70
C VAL A 40 -6.59 1.02 1.76
N GLN A 41 -7.69 1.57 2.26
CA GLN A 41 -7.83 3.01 2.49
C GLN A 41 -8.30 3.25 3.92
N LEU A 42 -7.60 4.12 4.62
CA LEU A 42 -7.95 4.63 5.95
C LEU A 42 -8.69 5.95 5.73
N LEU A 43 -9.99 5.97 6.00
CA LEU A 43 -10.88 7.07 5.66
C LEU A 43 -11.44 7.73 6.93
N THR A 44 -11.60 9.04 6.86
CA THR A 44 -12.31 9.84 7.86
C THR A 44 -13.66 10.24 7.30
N LEU A 45 -14.73 9.64 7.84
CA LEU A 45 -16.11 9.90 7.43
C LEU A 45 -16.85 10.86 8.39
N SER A 46 -16.32 11.09 9.59
CA SER A 46 -16.81 12.10 10.55
C SER A 46 -15.94 13.35 10.53
N THR A 47 -16.25 14.34 11.37
CA THR A 47 -15.43 15.56 11.53
C THR A 47 -14.21 15.38 12.43
N ASP A 48 -13.98 14.16 12.94
CA ASP A 48 -12.86 13.87 13.83
C ASP A 48 -11.53 13.83 13.09
N MET A 49 -10.42 14.04 13.80
CA MET A 49 -9.08 14.06 13.21
C MET A 49 -8.57 12.64 12.90
N ALA A 50 -9.12 11.61 13.56
CA ALA A 50 -8.73 10.21 13.38
C ALA A 50 -9.56 9.49 12.31
N PHE A 51 -8.98 8.49 11.64
CA PHE A 51 -9.74 7.64 10.71
C PHE A 51 -10.78 6.83 11.49
N ASN A 52 -11.99 6.72 10.94
CA ASN A 52 -13.08 5.92 11.50
C ASN A 52 -13.64 4.92 10.50
N CYS A 53 -12.96 4.73 9.37
CA CYS A 53 -13.37 3.81 8.33
C CYS A 53 -12.15 3.13 7.71
N VAL A 54 -12.22 1.81 7.54
CA VAL A 54 -11.24 1.05 6.78
C VAL A 54 -11.94 0.41 5.58
N GLU A 55 -11.52 0.77 4.38
CA GLU A 55 -12.02 0.19 3.14
C GLU A 55 -10.97 -0.75 2.55
N ILE A 56 -11.35 -2.00 2.31
CA ILE A 56 -10.48 -3.04 1.77
C ILE A 56 -11.07 -3.55 0.45
N GLU A 57 -10.35 -3.35 -0.64
CA GLU A 57 -10.61 -3.94 -1.94
C GLU A 57 -9.70 -5.16 -2.13
N LYS A 58 -10.31 -6.34 -2.34
CA LYS A 58 -9.57 -7.60 -2.45
C LYS A 58 -8.96 -7.83 -3.83
N ILE A 59 -7.87 -8.59 -3.83
CA ILE A 59 -7.20 -9.09 -5.04
C ILE A 59 -8.04 -10.20 -5.67
N GLU A 60 -8.71 -9.92 -6.79
CA GLU A 60 -9.46 -10.92 -7.58
C GLU A 60 -8.80 -11.22 -8.93
N GLN A 61 -7.47 -11.27 -8.97
CA GLN A 61 -6.73 -11.52 -10.21
C GLN A 61 -5.60 -12.53 -10.03
N ASP A 62 -5.25 -13.20 -11.12
CA ASP A 62 -4.02 -13.99 -11.21
C ASP A 62 -2.81 -13.05 -11.11
N ILE A 63 -2.12 -13.17 -9.97
CA ILE A 63 -0.91 -12.43 -9.65
C ILE A 63 0.16 -13.37 -9.06
N PRO A 64 1.45 -13.08 -9.28
CA PRO A 64 2.53 -13.88 -8.72
C PRO A 64 2.49 -13.92 -7.19
N GLN A 65 2.82 -15.09 -6.61
CA GLN A 65 2.80 -15.29 -5.17
C GLN A 65 3.76 -14.34 -4.42
N SER A 66 4.86 -13.93 -5.04
CA SER A 66 5.76 -12.92 -4.46
C SER A 66 5.07 -11.56 -4.28
N VAL A 67 4.22 -11.15 -5.23
CA VAL A 67 3.43 -9.91 -5.16
C VAL A 67 2.37 -10.03 -4.07
N VAL A 68 1.68 -11.18 -3.96
CA VAL A 68 0.73 -11.46 -2.86
C VAL A 68 1.41 -11.34 -1.50
N LYS A 69 2.57 -11.97 -1.34
CA LYS A 69 3.35 -11.92 -0.09
C LYS A 69 3.75 -10.49 0.24
N THR A 70 4.26 -9.73 -0.73
CA THR A 70 4.60 -8.32 -0.52
C THR A 70 3.38 -7.50 -0.14
N TYR A 71 2.23 -7.69 -0.79
CA TYR A 71 1.00 -6.98 -0.42
C TYR A 71 0.58 -7.30 1.02
N ASN A 72 0.57 -8.58 1.40
CA ASN A 72 0.21 -9.01 2.76
C ASN A 72 1.20 -8.48 3.81
N ARG A 73 2.49 -8.38 3.48
CA ARG A 73 3.49 -7.72 4.32
C ARG A 73 3.11 -6.28 4.63
N HIS A 74 2.78 -5.53 3.59
CA HIS A 74 2.48 -4.12 3.70
C HIS A 74 1.10 -3.86 4.28
N LEU A 75 0.14 -4.75 4.06
CA LEU A 75 -1.13 -4.81 4.78
C LEU A 75 -0.86 -4.95 6.28
N TRP A 76 0.03 -5.87 6.66
CA TRP A 76 0.45 -6.02 8.05
C TRP A 76 1.16 -4.76 8.56
N TYR A 77 2.07 -4.14 7.79
CA TYR A 77 2.72 -2.89 8.21
C TYR A 77 1.73 -1.74 8.42
N SER A 78 0.74 -1.59 7.53
CA SER A 78 -0.30 -0.56 7.61
C SER A 78 -1.10 -0.61 8.92
N GLN A 79 -1.25 -1.79 9.50
CA GLN A 79 -1.89 -1.96 10.81
C GLN A 79 -1.14 -1.25 11.95
N TYR A 80 0.16 -0.98 11.79
CA TYR A 80 1.00 -0.34 12.81
C TYR A 80 1.41 1.09 12.43
N SER A 81 1.76 1.30 11.17
CA SER A 81 2.30 2.58 10.67
C SER A 81 1.25 3.48 10.04
N LEU A 82 0.00 3.02 9.91
CA LEU A 82 -1.14 3.69 9.24
C LEU A 82 -0.79 4.10 7.82
N SER A 83 -1.10 3.24 6.85
CA SER A 83 -0.85 3.57 5.45
C SER A 83 -1.92 3.03 4.52
N ASP A 84 -2.35 3.86 3.60
CA ASP A 84 -3.10 3.42 2.44
C ASP A 84 -2.19 2.59 1.53
N LEU A 85 -2.79 1.58 0.91
CA LEU A 85 -2.13 0.67 0.00
C LEU A 85 -2.90 0.63 -1.31
N TYR A 86 -2.20 0.75 -2.43
CA TYR A 86 -2.79 0.61 -3.76
C TYR A 86 -1.92 -0.33 -4.59
N LEU A 87 -2.44 -1.52 -4.87
CA LEU A 87 -1.79 -2.47 -5.77
C LEU A 87 -2.36 -2.30 -7.18
N VAL A 88 -1.51 -1.94 -8.13
CA VAL A 88 -1.88 -1.76 -9.54
C VAL A 88 -1.16 -2.75 -10.44
N LYS A 89 -1.84 -3.18 -11.50
CA LYS A 89 -1.30 -4.03 -12.58
C LYS A 89 -1.32 -3.23 -13.87
N ILE A 90 -0.16 -2.80 -14.34
CA ILE A 90 -0.02 -1.89 -15.48
C ILE A 90 0.82 -2.55 -16.57
N PRO A 91 0.38 -2.55 -17.85
CA PRO A 91 1.22 -2.95 -18.95
C PRO A 91 2.27 -1.86 -19.26
N VAL A 92 3.54 -2.15 -19.03
CA VAL A 92 4.67 -1.29 -19.39
C VAL A 92 5.40 -1.91 -20.57
N GLU A 93 5.42 -1.23 -21.72
CA GLU A 93 5.96 -1.75 -22.99
C GLU A 93 5.40 -3.13 -23.37
N SER A 94 4.07 -3.30 -23.25
CA SER A 94 3.35 -4.56 -23.56
C SER A 94 3.62 -5.73 -22.61
N GLU A 95 4.39 -5.54 -21.54
CA GLU A 95 4.54 -6.52 -20.47
C GLU A 95 3.96 -5.99 -19.16
N ASN A 96 3.14 -6.79 -18.49
CA ASN A 96 2.58 -6.42 -17.19
C ASN A 96 3.71 -6.18 -16.17
N SER A 97 3.52 -5.17 -15.34
CA SER A 97 4.20 -4.96 -14.08
C SER A 97 3.18 -4.76 -12.98
N PHE A 98 3.58 -5.09 -11.76
CA PHE A 98 2.82 -4.81 -10.56
C PHE A 98 3.54 -3.70 -9.80
N ALA A 99 2.78 -2.72 -9.31
CA ALA A 99 3.30 -1.74 -8.38
C ALA A 99 2.42 -1.67 -7.15
N LEU A 100 3.03 -1.79 -5.99
CA LEU A 100 2.43 -1.49 -4.71
C LEU A 100 2.83 -0.08 -4.31
N LEU A 101 1.85 0.81 -4.27
CA LEU A 101 1.98 2.17 -3.80
C LEU A 101 1.54 2.23 -2.35
N ILE A 102 2.37 2.85 -1.51
CA ILE A 102 2.15 2.97 -0.07
C ILE A 102 2.12 4.46 0.22
N GLN A 103 0.98 4.96 0.63
CA GLN A 103 0.81 6.34 1.05
C GLN A 103 0.45 6.32 2.51
N GLY A 104 1.36 6.76 3.35
CA GLY A 104 1.05 6.78 4.75
C GLY A 104 0.01 7.86 5.09
N TYR A 105 -0.79 7.55 6.11
CA TYR A 105 -1.89 8.38 6.59
C TYR A 105 -1.33 9.63 7.26
N VAL A 106 -2.07 10.74 7.27
CA VAL A 106 -1.62 12.00 7.91
C VAL A 106 -2.80 12.61 8.66
N ASP A 107 -2.72 12.55 9.98
CA ASP A 107 -3.70 13.07 10.94
C ASP A 107 -3.02 14.09 11.87
N ASP A 108 -2.13 13.66 12.78
CA ASP A 108 -1.60 14.51 13.86
C ASP A 108 -0.07 14.45 14.04
N GLY A 109 0.63 13.73 13.17
CA GLY A 109 2.10 13.67 13.14
C GLY A 109 2.72 12.43 13.79
N TRP A 110 1.92 11.49 14.30
CA TRP A 110 2.40 10.15 14.69
C TRP A 110 2.33 9.12 13.55
N ASP A 111 1.85 9.52 12.38
CA ASP A 111 1.56 8.65 11.25
C ASP A 111 2.72 8.55 10.26
N ASN A 112 2.68 7.53 9.41
CA ASN A 112 3.63 7.46 8.29
C ASN A 112 3.34 8.61 7.31
N SER A 113 4.05 9.72 7.37
CA SER A 113 3.85 10.84 6.41
C SER A 113 4.51 10.62 5.04
N GLY A 114 4.86 9.36 4.72
CA GLY A 114 5.71 9.01 3.60
C GLY A 114 4.96 8.40 2.42
N ARG A 115 5.53 8.55 1.23
CA ARG A 115 5.06 7.91 0.00
C ARG A 115 6.12 6.97 -0.54
N PHE A 116 5.74 5.74 -0.85
CA PHE A 116 6.66 4.68 -1.27
C PHE A 116 6.06 3.83 -2.39
N ILE A 117 6.94 3.14 -3.12
CA ILE A 117 6.56 2.22 -4.18
C ILE A 117 7.43 0.95 -4.11
N GLU A 118 6.83 -0.22 -4.36
CA GLU A 118 7.53 -1.46 -4.71
C GLU A 118 7.01 -2.01 -6.05
N ILE A 119 7.92 -2.44 -6.92
CA ILE A 119 7.62 -2.86 -8.29
C ILE A 119 8.12 -4.27 -8.54
N PHE A 120 7.28 -5.04 -9.24
CA PHE A 120 7.54 -6.39 -9.70
C PHE A 120 7.21 -6.54 -11.18
N ASP A 121 7.87 -7.47 -11.86
CA ASP A 121 7.50 -7.84 -13.22
C ASP A 121 6.33 -8.84 -13.25
N LYS A 122 5.96 -9.29 -14.45
CA LYS A 122 4.86 -10.26 -14.65
C LYS A 122 5.11 -11.62 -14.01
N GLN A 123 6.37 -12.02 -13.79
CA GLN A 123 6.75 -13.25 -13.08
C GLN A 123 6.78 -13.05 -11.56
N GLY A 124 6.73 -11.81 -11.10
CA GLY A 124 6.87 -11.47 -9.69
C GLY A 124 8.32 -11.27 -9.26
N ASP A 125 9.24 -11.09 -10.20
CA ASP A 125 10.62 -10.73 -9.91
C ASP A 125 10.68 -9.25 -9.51
N PHE A 126 11.45 -8.99 -8.45
CA PHE A 126 11.58 -7.64 -7.91
C PHE A 126 12.33 -6.72 -8.88
N LEU A 127 11.67 -5.63 -9.28
CA LEU A 127 12.23 -4.64 -10.19
C LEU A 127 12.75 -3.40 -9.45
N GLY A 128 12.25 -3.09 -8.26
CA GLY A 128 12.74 -1.97 -7.47
C GLY A 128 11.75 -1.51 -6.42
N ALA A 129 12.27 -0.78 -5.45
CA ALA A 129 11.47 -0.08 -4.46
C ALA A 129 12.00 1.33 -4.31
N GLY A 130 11.23 2.24 -3.74
CA GLY A 130 11.77 3.56 -3.47
C GLY A 130 10.81 4.44 -2.70
N ARG A 131 11.39 5.54 -2.23
CA ARG A 131 10.64 6.62 -1.61
C ARG A 131 10.30 7.66 -2.67
N CYS A 132 9.02 7.98 -2.77
CA CYS A 132 8.51 8.93 -3.74
C CYS A 132 8.53 10.34 -3.13
N ARG A 133 9.16 11.27 -3.84
CA ARG A 133 9.20 12.71 -3.51
C ARG A 133 8.70 13.49 -4.72
N TYR A 134 8.46 14.79 -4.55
CA TYR A 134 8.09 15.68 -5.65
C TYR A 134 9.16 15.73 -6.74
N GLU A 135 10.43 15.54 -6.37
CA GLU A 135 11.58 15.56 -7.29
C GLU A 135 11.81 14.21 -8.00
N GLY A 136 11.05 13.17 -7.64
CA GLY A 136 11.15 11.83 -8.23
C GLY A 136 11.23 10.71 -7.21
N VAL A 137 11.74 9.54 -7.63
CA VAL A 137 11.83 8.34 -6.80
C VAL A 137 13.27 8.05 -6.41
N GLU A 138 13.52 7.95 -5.11
CA GLU A 138 14.79 7.50 -4.54
C GLU A 138 14.82 5.95 -4.56
N TRP A 139 15.41 5.38 -5.61
CA TRP A 139 15.37 3.95 -5.87
C TRP A 139 16.33 3.14 -4.98
N LEU A 140 15.81 2.03 -4.46
CA LEU A 140 16.52 0.99 -3.71
C LEU A 140 16.67 -0.29 -4.55
N SER A 141 17.68 -1.10 -4.19
CA SER A 141 17.94 -2.42 -4.76
C SER A 141 17.35 -3.57 -3.93
N ARG A 142 16.63 -3.26 -2.85
CA ARG A 142 15.92 -4.20 -1.98
C ARG A 142 14.46 -3.79 -1.80
N GLN A 143 13.63 -4.73 -1.38
CA GLN A 143 12.27 -4.46 -0.95
C GLN A 143 12.25 -3.59 0.32
N LEU A 144 11.12 -2.93 0.57
CA LEU A 144 10.90 -2.14 1.77
C LEU A 144 10.61 -3.07 2.96
N ASP A 145 11.07 -2.66 4.13
CA ASP A 145 10.74 -3.25 5.42
C ASP A 145 10.18 -2.19 6.38
N GLY A 146 9.75 -2.62 7.56
CA GLY A 146 9.11 -1.75 8.55
C GLY A 146 9.97 -0.55 8.99
N LYS A 147 11.28 -0.57 8.79
CA LYS A 147 12.20 0.52 9.18
C LYS A 147 12.31 1.63 8.14
N ASP A 148 11.81 1.40 6.92
CA ASP A 148 11.85 2.40 5.85
C ASP A 148 10.78 3.49 6.00
N PHE A 149 9.77 3.24 6.83
CA PHE A 149 8.68 4.18 7.09
C PHE A 149 9.08 5.26 8.10
N TYR A 150 8.42 6.41 8.04
CA TYR A 150 8.67 7.50 9.01
C TYR A 150 8.27 7.09 10.43
N THR A 151 7.10 6.46 10.56
CA THR A 151 6.70 5.72 11.77
C THR A 151 7.01 4.26 11.52
N PRO A 152 8.07 3.70 12.12
CA PRO A 152 8.48 2.34 11.84
C PRO A 152 7.39 1.34 12.23
N ALA A 153 7.19 0.33 11.38
CA ALA A 153 6.40 -0.83 11.74
C ALA A 153 7.30 -1.90 12.39
N PRO A 154 6.78 -2.77 13.27
CA PRO A 154 7.58 -3.86 13.82
C PRO A 154 8.04 -4.82 12.70
N PRO A 155 8.97 -5.75 12.97
CA PRO A 155 9.35 -6.75 11.98
C PRO A 155 8.14 -7.58 11.54
N TRP A 156 8.03 -7.86 10.24
CA TRP A 156 6.97 -8.74 9.77
C TRP A 156 7.19 -10.14 10.35
N VAL A 157 6.22 -10.61 11.14
CA VAL A 157 6.25 -11.93 11.78
C VAL A 157 5.81 -13.07 10.87
N GLY A 158 5.44 -12.77 9.62
CA GLY A 158 5.23 -13.76 8.56
C GLY A 158 4.29 -14.90 8.94
N ASP A 159 4.67 -16.08 8.46
CA ASP A 159 4.11 -17.39 8.80
C ASP A 159 4.77 -17.99 10.07
N GLU A 160 5.59 -17.24 10.82
CA GLU A 160 6.34 -17.76 11.96
C GLU A 160 5.44 -17.83 13.21
N PRO A 161 5.01 -19.05 13.63
CA PRO A 161 4.07 -19.18 14.73
C PRO A 161 4.75 -18.80 16.04
N GLY A 162 4.17 -17.85 16.78
CA GLY A 162 4.56 -17.55 18.16
C GLY A 162 5.40 -16.29 18.37
N VAL A 163 5.74 -15.55 17.31
CA VAL A 163 6.34 -14.22 17.45
C VAL A 163 5.22 -13.19 17.64
N GLN A 164 5.07 -12.70 18.86
CA GLN A 164 4.18 -11.56 19.12
C GLN A 164 4.91 -10.25 18.82
N PRO A 165 4.27 -9.32 18.09
CA PRO A 165 4.82 -7.98 17.91
C PRO A 165 4.98 -7.27 19.26
N ALA A 166 5.92 -6.34 19.35
CA ALA A 166 6.18 -5.59 20.57
C ALA A 166 5.06 -4.58 20.94
N SER A 167 4.13 -4.33 20.02
CA SER A 167 3.03 -3.39 20.17
C SER A 167 1.74 -3.97 19.58
N GLU A 168 0.59 -3.51 20.07
CA GLU A 168 -0.70 -3.81 19.44
C GLU A 168 -0.85 -3.05 18.11
N PRO A 169 -1.52 -3.65 17.10
CA PRO A 169 -1.86 -2.93 15.89
C PRO A 169 -2.90 -1.85 16.18
N ARG A 170 -2.82 -0.73 15.47
CA ARG A 170 -3.82 0.35 15.52
C ARG A 170 -5.15 -0.04 14.87
N TRP A 171 -5.11 -1.00 13.95
CA TRP A 171 -6.30 -1.66 13.40
C TRP A 171 -5.94 -3.08 12.94
N SER A 172 -6.90 -4.01 12.93
CA SER A 172 -6.73 -5.33 12.32
C SER A 172 -8.07 -5.80 11.76
N THR A 173 -8.08 -6.84 10.92
CA THR A 173 -9.37 -7.36 10.41
C THR A 173 -10.24 -7.91 11.55
N GLU A 174 -9.64 -8.55 12.56
CA GLU A 174 -10.32 -9.06 13.75
C GLU A 174 -10.91 -7.91 14.58
N PHE A 175 -10.12 -6.85 14.81
CA PHE A 175 -10.60 -5.64 15.47
C PHE A 175 -11.77 -5.02 14.71
N LEU A 176 -11.64 -4.84 13.39
CA LEU A 176 -12.69 -4.26 12.56
C LEU A 176 -13.97 -5.12 12.58
N LEU A 177 -13.87 -6.44 12.52
CA LEU A 177 -15.03 -7.34 12.61
C LEU A 177 -15.73 -7.28 13.97
N GLN A 178 -14.98 -7.04 15.05
CA GLN A 178 -15.52 -6.98 16.40
C GLN A 178 -16.15 -5.63 16.73
N TYR A 179 -15.57 -4.52 16.24
CA TYR A 179 -15.91 -3.16 16.68
C TYR A 179 -16.56 -2.28 15.62
N ALA A 180 -16.67 -2.72 14.36
CA ALA A 180 -17.38 -1.96 13.35
C ALA A 180 -18.88 -1.85 13.71
N VAL A 181 -19.40 -0.63 13.66
CA VAL A 181 -20.84 -0.33 13.81
C VAL A 181 -21.62 -0.66 12.54
N ASN A 182 -20.95 -0.70 11.39
CA ASN A 182 -21.51 -1.15 10.12
C ASN A 182 -20.43 -1.75 9.22
N ILE A 183 -20.80 -2.77 8.46
CA ILE A 183 -19.96 -3.42 7.47
C ILE A 183 -20.70 -3.43 6.13
N GLU A 184 -20.17 -2.72 5.14
CA GLU A 184 -20.75 -2.65 3.80
C GLU A 184 -19.96 -3.52 2.83
N HIS A 185 -20.69 -4.22 1.94
CA HIS A 185 -20.11 -5.01 0.87
C HIS A 185 -20.59 -4.49 -0.49
N LYS A 186 -19.66 -4.12 -1.37
CA LYS A 186 -19.95 -3.65 -2.73
C LYS A 186 -18.95 -4.25 -3.71
N GLY A 187 -19.34 -5.35 -4.35
CA GLY A 187 -18.45 -6.10 -5.25
C GLY A 187 -17.24 -6.64 -4.47
N SER A 188 -16.03 -6.34 -4.95
CA SER A 188 -14.75 -6.70 -4.32
C SER A 188 -14.38 -5.83 -3.10
N VAL A 189 -15.16 -4.79 -2.81
CA VAL A 189 -14.89 -3.83 -1.74
C VAL A 189 -15.68 -4.19 -0.49
N THR A 190 -14.99 -4.25 0.65
CA THR A 190 -15.59 -4.32 2.00
C THR A 190 -15.18 -3.09 2.78
N ARG A 191 -16.16 -2.40 3.37
CA ARG A 191 -15.94 -1.20 4.18
C ARG A 191 -16.38 -1.45 5.61
N TYR A 192 -15.49 -1.18 6.56
CA TYR A 192 -15.73 -1.29 7.99
C TYR A 192 -15.81 0.12 8.56
N MET A 193 -16.95 0.48 9.14
CA MET A 193 -17.14 1.78 9.81
C MET A 193 -17.05 1.58 11.31
N LEU A 194 -16.13 2.28 11.96
CA LEU A 194 -15.94 2.34 13.40
C LEU A 194 -16.85 3.42 13.99
N PRO A 195 -17.18 3.34 15.29
CA PRO A 195 -17.88 4.44 15.95
C PRO A 195 -17.03 5.72 15.86
N GLY A 196 -17.66 6.83 15.46
CA GLY A 196 -17.05 8.16 15.62
C GLY A 196 -17.03 8.56 17.10
N GLU A 197 -16.15 9.48 17.47
CA GLU A 197 -16.26 10.12 18.79
C GLU A 197 -17.34 11.20 18.67
N ASP A 198 -18.46 11.05 19.41
CA ASP A 198 -19.53 12.06 19.48
C ASP A 198 -19.11 13.30 20.28
#